data_AF-A0A6V7HMR3-F1
#
_entry.id   AF-A0A6V7HMR3-F1
#
_cell.length_a   1.000
_cell.length_b   1.000
_cell.length_c   1.000
_cell.angle_alpha   90.00
_cell.angle_beta   90.00
_cell.angle_gamma   90.00
#
_symmetry.space_group_name_H-M   'P 1'
#
loop_
_entity.id
_entity.type
_entity.pdbx_description
1 polymer ?
#
loop_
_entity_poly.entity_id
_entity_poly.type
_entity_poly.pdbx_seq_one_letter_code
_entity_poly.pdbx_strand_id
1 'polypeptide(L)' 'SSWNDPDHFIQRQTCMNTFVAVFGYMPLLRSNMRLDPVLFKDSVSNLRKKYRQIELVNN' A
#
# COMPACT_ATOMS: atom_id res chain seq x y z
N SER A 1 13.76 15.66 -1.00
CA SER A 1 12.87 14.49 -1.15
C SER A 1 12.05 14.69 -2.41
N SER A 2 11.86 13.65 -3.25
CA SER A 2 11.03 13.73 -4.48
C SER A 2 9.59 14.20 -4.21
N TRP A 3 9.12 14.04 -2.96
CA TRP A 3 7.81 14.52 -2.50
C TRP A 3 7.68 16.03 -2.31
N ASN A 4 8.79 16.77 -2.29
CA ASN A 4 8.77 18.24 -2.14
C ASN A 4 8.74 18.96 -3.49
N ASP A 5 8.86 18.23 -4.59
CA ASP A 5 8.82 18.77 -5.95
C ASP A 5 7.35 18.94 -6.40
N PRO A 6 6.90 20.13 -6.82
CA PRO A 6 5.55 20.32 -7.34
C PRO A 6 5.25 19.45 -8.57
N ASP A 7 6.24 19.18 -9.43
CA ASP A 7 6.05 18.39 -10.65
C ASP A 7 5.68 16.94 -10.35
N HIS A 8 6.12 16.44 -9.20
CA HIS A 8 5.82 15.08 -8.74
C HIS A 8 4.31 14.82 -8.57
N PHE A 9 3.52 15.82 -8.16
CA PHE A 9 2.07 15.67 -8.05
C PHE A 9 1.36 15.76 -9.41
N ILE A 10 1.86 16.61 -10.31
CA ILE A 10 1.33 16.75 -11.67
C ILE A 10 1.51 15.44 -12.44
N GLN A 11 2.70 14.83 -12.35
CA GLN A 11 2.99 13.54 -13.00
C GLN A 11 2.05 12.43 -12.51
N ARG A 12 1.75 12.39 -11.20
CA ARG A 12 0.82 11.41 -10.63
C ARG A 12 -0.60 11.57 -11.18
N GLN A 13 -1.06 12.81 -11.34
CA GLN A 13 -2.37 13.06 -11.94
C GLN A 13 -2.42 12.56 -13.38
N THR A 14 -1.37 12.80 -14.16
CA THR A 14 -1.26 12.29 -15.54
C THR A 14 -1.29 10.76 -15.58
N CYS A 15 -0.53 10.09 -14.70
CA CYS A 15 -0.55 8.63 -14.61
C CYS A 15 -1.94 8.09 -14.21
N MET A 16 -2.66 8.77 -13.32
CA MET A 16 -4.03 8.36 -12.97
C MET A 16 -4.97 8.46 -14.18
N ASN A 17 -4.85 9.52 -14.97
CA ASN A 17 -5.68 9.75 -16.15
C ASN A 17 -5.39 8.72 -17.27
N THR A 18 -4.15 8.26 -17.43
CA THR A 18 -3.85 7.20 -18.41
C THR A 18 -4.55 5.89 -18.05
N PHE A 19 -4.60 5.51 -16.76
CA PHE A 19 -5.38 4.35 -16.33
C PHE A 19 -6.88 4.54 -16.59
N VAL A 20 -7.44 5.71 -16.31
CA VAL A 20 -8.85 6.03 -16.62
C VAL A 20 -9.14 5.82 -18.11
N ALA A 21 -8.26 6.29 -18.99
CA ALA A 21 -8.42 6.12 -20.44
C ALA A 21 -8.38 4.64 -20.87
N VAL A 22 -7.48 3.85 -20.27
CA VAL A 22 -7.37 2.40 -20.56
C VAL A 22 -8.61 1.63 -20.08
N PHE A 23 -9.15 1.96 -18.91
CA PHE A 23 -10.36 1.30 -18.38
C PHE A 23 -11.66 1.85 -18.97
N GLY A 24 -11.64 3.05 -19.57
CA GLY A 24 -12.83 3.76 -20.07
C GLY A 24 -13.66 4.45 -18.98
N TYR A 25 -13.25 4.34 -17.71
CA TYR A 25 -13.88 5.01 -16.56
C TYR A 25 -12.90 5.05 -15.37
N MET A 26 -13.27 5.73 -14.28
CA MET A 26 -12.49 5.75 -13.04
C MET A 26 -12.87 4.55 -12.14
N PRO A 27 -12.02 3.50 -12.00
CA PRO A 27 -12.34 2.35 -11.17
C PRO A 27 -12.20 2.57 -9.66
N LEU A 28 -11.49 3.62 -9.21
CA LEU A 28 -11.23 3.83 -7.79
C LEU A 28 -12.49 4.27 -7.04
N LEU A 29 -12.81 3.57 -5.95
CA LEU A 29 -13.89 3.90 -5.03
C LEU A 29 -13.31 4.52 -3.76
N ARG A 30 -14.03 5.50 -3.20
CA ARG A 30 -13.62 6.13 -1.93
C ARG A 30 -13.91 5.19 -0.77
N SER A 31 -12.89 4.83 -0.01
CA SER A 31 -13.01 4.11 1.27
C SER A 31 -12.68 5.03 2.44
N ASN A 32 -13.56 5.08 3.44
CA ASN A 32 -13.28 5.76 4.72
C ASN A 32 -12.90 4.78 5.84
N MET A 33 -13.08 3.47 5.61
CA MET A 33 -12.80 2.43 6.59
C MET A 33 -11.31 2.09 6.57
N ARG A 34 -10.63 2.39 7.67
CA ARG A 34 -9.24 2.00 7.91
C ARG A 34 -9.22 0.84 8.89
N LEU A 35 -9.08 -0.36 8.35
CA LEU A 35 -8.78 -1.55 9.15
C LEU A 35 -7.27 -1.65 9.30
N ASP A 36 -6.71 -0.84 10.21
CA ASP A 36 -5.36 -1.12 10.64
C ASP A 36 -5.37 -2.52 11.27
N PRO A 37 -4.57 -3.48 10.77
CA PRO A 37 -4.40 -4.71 11.51
C PRO A 37 -3.95 -4.31 12.91
N VAL A 38 -4.47 -4.99 13.94
CA VAL A 38 -3.87 -4.91 15.26
C VAL A 38 -2.48 -5.53 15.11
N LEU A 39 -1.53 -4.68 14.73
CA LEU A 39 -0.13 -4.98 14.72
C LEU A 39 0.17 -5.30 16.19
N PHE A 40 0.36 -6.59 16.50
CA PHE A 40 0.77 -7.06 17.83
C PHE A 40 -0.23 -6.90 19.00
N LYS A 41 -1.33 -7.65 19.02
CA LYS A 41 -1.85 -8.15 20.31
C LYS A 41 -2.37 -9.58 20.30
N ASP A 42 -2.66 -10.14 19.14
CA ASP A 42 -2.98 -11.56 19.07
C ASP A 42 -1.72 -12.34 18.70
N SER A 43 -1.37 -13.34 19.51
CA SER A 43 -0.16 -14.18 19.32
C SER A 43 -0.30 -15.13 18.12
N VAL A 44 -1.26 -14.88 17.24
CA VAL A 44 -1.54 -15.66 16.03
C VAL A 44 -0.34 -15.69 15.10
N SER A 45 0.51 -14.65 15.07
CA SER A 45 1.78 -14.69 14.34
C SER A 45 2.73 -15.77 14.87
N ASN A 46 2.73 -16.02 16.18
CA ASN A 46 3.47 -17.12 16.81
C ASN A 46 2.90 -18.49 16.45
N LEU A 47 1.64 -18.64 16.05
CA LEU A 47 1.08 -19.94 15.70
C LEU A 47 0.96 -20.18 14.18
N ARG A 48 0.77 -19.12 13.39
CA ARG A 48 0.39 -19.23 11.97
C ARG A 48 1.46 -18.81 10.97
N LYS A 49 2.50 -18.08 11.37
CA LYS A 49 3.60 -17.77 10.43
C LYS A 49 4.37 -19.05 10.13
N LYS A 50 4.43 -19.46 8.85
CA LYS A 50 5.25 -20.59 8.39
C LYS A 50 6.75 -20.35 8.65
N TYR A 51 7.20 -19.09 8.58
CA TYR A 51 8.60 -18.70 8.78
C TYR A 51 8.73 -17.67 9.92
N ARG A 52 8.55 -18.12 11.17
CA ARG A 52 8.59 -17.26 12.37
C ARG A 52 9.94 -16.61 12.64
N GLN A 53 11.02 -17.19 12.12
CA GLN A 53 12.40 -16.78 12.40
C GLN A 53 13.08 -16.15 11.18
N ILE A 54 12.33 -15.79 10.13
CA ILE A 54 12.91 -15.21 8.90
C ILE A 54 13.63 -13.88 9.19
N GLU A 55 13.15 -13.14 10.18
CA GLU A 55 13.76 -11.87 10.64
C GLU A 55 15.01 -12.09 11.51
N LEU A 56 15.26 -13.32 12.00
CA LEU A 56 16.49 -13.68 12.70
C LEU A 56 17.61 -14.12 11.76
N VAL A 57 17.30 -14.35 10.49
CA VAL A 57 18.32 -14.61 9.46
C VAL A 57 18.90 -13.27 9.03
N ASN A 58 19.79 -12.73 9.88
CA ASN A 58 20.74 -11.71 9.45
C ASN A 58 22.02 -12.43 8.97
N ASN A 59 22.49 -12.01 7.78
CA ASN A 59 23.75 -12.40 7.16
C ASN A 59 24.90 -11.57 7.73
#